data_AF-A0AA97LUT7-F1
#
_entry.id   AF-A0AA97LUT7-F1
#
_cell.length_a   1.000
_cell.length_b   1.000
_cell.length_c   1.000
_cell.angle_alpha   90.00
_cell.angle_beta   90.00
_cell.angle_gamma   90.00
#
_symmetry.space_group_name_H-M   'P 1'
#
loop_
_entity.id
_entity.type
_entity.pdbx_description
1 polymer ?
#
loop_
_entity_poly.entity_id
_entity_poly.type
_entity_poly.pdbx_seq_one_letter_code
_entity_poly.pdbx_strand_id
1 'polypeptide(L)' 'MRNGNEGIGKPEPLKHGFQGYWSRRVNDEHRLVCKIAGDEIRIAACRYHYGR' A
#
# COMPACT_ATOMS: atom_id res chain seq x y z
N MET A 1 12.39 -9.27 1.50
CA MET A 1 11.68 -8.26 0.66
C MET A 1 12.71 -7.39 -0.05
N ARG A 2 12.60 -7.18 -1.36
CA ARG A 2 13.71 -6.58 -2.13
C ARG A 2 13.90 -5.07 -1.88
N ASN A 3 12.82 -4.30 -1.71
CA ASN A 3 12.86 -2.83 -1.58
C ASN A 3 12.04 -2.25 -0.41
N GLY A 4 11.55 -3.05 0.54
CA GLY A 4 10.85 -2.54 1.74
C GLY A 4 9.74 -1.52 1.43
N ASN A 5 9.77 -0.34 2.08
CA ASN A 5 8.87 0.80 1.85
C ASN A 5 9.32 1.75 0.74
N GLU A 6 10.33 1.38 -0.03
CA GLU A 6 10.89 2.16 -1.13
C GLU A 6 10.48 1.53 -2.48
N GLY A 7 10.79 2.23 -3.58
CA GLY A 7 10.58 1.74 -4.94
C GLY A 7 9.33 2.30 -5.66
N ILE A 8 8.84 1.54 -6.63
CA ILE A 8 7.83 1.98 -7.60
C ILE A 8 6.46 2.25 -6.97
N GLY A 9 5.67 3.08 -7.63
CA GLY A 9 4.30 3.40 -7.20
C GLY A 9 4.22 4.44 -6.09
N LYS A 10 5.26 5.27 -5.88
CA LYS A 10 5.28 6.39 -4.91
C LYS A 10 4.71 5.97 -3.54
N PRO A 11 5.43 5.14 -2.78
CA PRO A 11 4.98 4.69 -1.46
C PRO A 11 4.77 5.87 -0.52
N GLU A 12 3.57 5.98 0.04
CA GLU A 12 3.16 7.06 0.94
C GLU A 12 2.67 6.46 2.28
N PRO A 13 3.21 6.88 3.44
CA PRO A 13 2.78 6.38 4.74
C PRO A 13 1.39 6.92 5.09
N LEU A 14 0.50 6.05 5.55
CA LEU A 14 -0.84 6.43 6.00
C LEU A 14 -0.84 6.85 7.47
N LYS A 15 -1.77 7.75 7.82
CA LYS A 15 -1.92 8.35 9.15
C LYS A 15 -3.19 7.85 9.86
N HIS A 16 -3.34 8.23 11.13
CA HIS A 16 -4.52 7.93 11.95
C HIS A 16 -4.83 6.43 12.04
N GLY A 17 -6.06 6.00 11.72
CA GLY A 17 -6.48 4.59 11.83
C GLY A 17 -5.68 3.60 10.97
N PHE A 18 -4.87 4.08 10.03
CA PHE A 18 -3.98 3.28 9.19
C PHE A 18 -2.49 3.52 9.49
N GLN A 19 -2.13 4.02 10.68
CA GLN A 19 -0.74 4.22 11.06
C GLN A 19 0.08 2.93 10.91
N GLY A 20 1.20 3.02 10.19
CA GLY A 20 2.08 1.90 9.87
C GLY A 20 1.68 1.10 8.62
N TYR A 21 0.57 1.44 7.96
CA TYR A 21 0.28 1.02 6.59
C TYR A 21 0.86 2.02 5.58
N TRP A 22 1.09 1.52 4.37
CA TRP A 22 1.63 2.24 3.24
C TRP A 22 0.72 2.09 2.05
N SER A 23 0.50 3.19 1.34
CA SER A 23 -0.23 3.24 0.07
C SER A 23 0.76 3.27 -1.08
N ARG A 24 0.50 2.47 -2.11
CA ARG A 24 1.27 2.48 -3.37
C ARG A 24 0.32 2.58 -4.56
N ARG A 25 0.70 3.37 -5.55
CA ARG A 25 0.01 3.49 -6.83
C ARG A 25 0.26 2.24 -7.67
N VAL A 26 -0.81 1.55 -8.03
CA VAL A 26 -0.79 0.48 -9.04
C VAL A 26 -0.95 1.09 -10.43
N ASN A 27 -1.86 2.06 -10.55
CA ASN A 27 -2.01 2.99 -11.66
C ASN A 27 -2.51 4.34 -11.09
N ASP A 28 -3.00 5.24 -11.93
CA ASP A 28 -3.43 6.58 -11.48
C ASP A 28 -4.61 6.52 -10.48
N GLU A 29 -5.49 5.54 -10.61
CA GLU A 29 -6.72 5.39 -9.81
C GLU A 29 -6.55 4.43 -8.62
N HIS A 30 -5.84 3.32 -8.81
CA HIS A 30 -5.78 2.23 -7.85
C HIS A 30 -4.63 2.39 -6.87
N ARG A 31 -4.92 2.05 -5.62
CA ARG A 31 -3.93 1.98 -4.55
C ARG A 31 -3.90 0.60 -3.92
N LEU A 32 -2.69 0.11 -3.69
CA LEU A 32 -2.40 -1.01 -2.83
C LEU A 32 -2.12 -0.45 -1.43
N VAL A 33 -2.88 -0.90 -0.43
CA VAL A 33 -2.64 -0.56 0.98
C VAL A 33 -2.08 -1.79 1.69
N CYS A 34 -0.83 -1.71 2.14
CA CYS A 34 -0.14 -2.82 2.78
C CYS A 34 0.69 -2.40 3.98
N LYS A 35 0.99 -3.36 4.85
CA LYS A 35 1.92 -3.21 5.96
C LYS A 35 2.91 -4.36 5.94
N ILE A 36 4.19 -4.05 6.10
CA ILE A 36 5.24 -5.04 6.32
C ILE A 36 5.30 -5.32 7.83
N ALA A 37 5.17 -6.58 8.21
CA ALA A 37 5.20 -7.02 9.61
C ALA A 37 6.11 -8.26 9.73
N GLY A 38 7.39 -8.03 10.02
CA GLY A 38 8.41 -9.09 10.00
C GLY A 38 8.55 -9.65 8.58
N ASP A 39 8.38 -10.96 8.45
CA ASP A 39 8.43 -11.67 7.16
C ASP A 39 7.08 -11.72 6.43
N GLU A 40 6.03 -11.15 7.02
CA GLU A 40 4.70 -11.10 6.41
C GLU A 40 4.41 -9.75 5.75
N ILE A 41 3.62 -9.82 4.67
CA ILE A 41 2.98 -8.64 4.06
C ILE A 41 1.48 -8.75 4.31
N ARG A 42 0.93 -7.80 5.05
CA ARG A 42 -0.51 -7.69 5.29
C ARG A 42 -1.11 -6.73 4.28
N ILE A 43 -2.05 -7.23 3.48
CA ILE A 43 -2.77 -6.46 2.48
C ILE A 43 -4.12 -6.06 3.08
N ALA A 44 -4.33 -4.77 3.30
CA ALA A 44 -5.60 -4.25 3.82
C ALA A 44 -6.58 -3.92 2.69
N ALA A 45 -6.07 -3.48 1.54
CA ALA A 45 -6.89 -3.19 0.37
C ALA A 45 -6.09 -3.32 -0.94
N CYS A 46 -6.76 -3.90 -1.94
CA CYS A 46 -6.31 -4.01 -3.33
C CYS A 46 -7.45 -3.61 -4.27
N ARG A 47 -8.21 -2.56 -3.96
CA ARG A 47 -9.40 -2.20 -4.75
C ARG A 47 -9.48 -0.72 -5.01
N TYR A 48 -9.54 -0.39 -6.31
CA TYR A 48 -10.40 0.66 -6.88
C TYR A 48 -10.68 0.45 -8.37
N HIS A 49 -10.68 -0.77 -8.93
CA HIS A 49 -11.06 -0.95 -10.35
C HIS A 49 -12.56 -0.71 -10.50
N TYR A 50 -12.91 0.53 -10.88
CA TYR A 50 -14.23 1.09 -11.17
C TYR A 50 -15.40 0.43 -10.41
N GLY A 51 -15.73 1.00 -9.26
CA GLY A 51 -17.01 0.79 -8.60
C GLY A 51 -17.96 1.95 -8.88
N ARG A 52 -18.30 2.15 -10.16
CA ARG A 52 -19.19 3.19 -10.70
C ARG A 52 -18.61 4.60 -10.80
#